data_AF-A0A800LTD8-F1
#
_entry.id   AF-A0A800LTD8-F1
#
_cell.length_a   1.000
_cell.length_b   1.000
_cell.length_c   1.000
_cell.angle_alpha   90.00
_cell.angle_beta   90.00
_cell.angle_gamma   90.00
#
_symmetry.space_group_name_H-M   'P 1'
#
loop_
_entity.id
_entity.type
_entity.pdbx_description
1 polymer ?
#
loop_
_entity_poly.entity_id
_entity_poly.type
_entity_poly.pdbx_seq_one_letter_code
_entity_poly.pdbx_strand_id
1 'polypeptide(L)'
;MQAIDTFEHRCVAYQDQTNMSHDAPANRVFQRSHAVVYDEVEYMMPEHPPSVEMLAIMVKQVCWGSMAYKYVFQQLVQRYESLVGDIGVSTQVIFYYVSNTIISLLVLRRRNSLLSNEILIKILQRFNLRDATLRAGIEVIAEEVLRQCFISSTKKPREEK
;
A
#
# COMPACT_ATOMS: atom_id res chain seq x y z
N MET A 1 15.19 -10.04 -4.21
CA MET A 1 15.75 -9.20 -5.28
C MET A 1 14.62 -8.38 -5.89
N GLN A 2 13.66 -9.00 -6.58
CA GLN A 2 12.58 -8.30 -7.28
C GLN A 2 11.86 -7.18 -6.49
N ALA A 3 11.47 -7.38 -5.22
CA ALA A 3 10.77 -6.33 -4.46
C ALA A 3 11.61 -5.07 -4.17
N ILE A 4 12.92 -5.21 -3.95
CA ILE A 4 13.83 -4.07 -3.75
C ILE A 4 14.06 -3.37 -5.09
N ASP A 5 14.35 -4.14 -6.14
CA ASP A 5 14.60 -3.61 -7.47
C ASP A 5 13.36 -2.84 -8.01
N THR A 6 12.16 -3.40 -7.85
CA THR A 6 10.89 -2.74 -8.20
C THR A 6 10.68 -1.46 -7.38
N PHE A 7 10.97 -1.50 -6.08
CA PHE A 7 10.85 -0.34 -5.20
C PHE A 7 11.78 0.80 -5.65
N GLU A 8 13.06 0.51 -5.86
CA GLU A 8 14.07 1.50 -6.27
C GLU A 8 13.75 2.07 -7.66
N HIS A 9 13.39 1.22 -8.61
CA HIS A 9 12.97 1.64 -9.95
C HIS A 9 11.76 2.60 -9.89
N ARG A 10 10.73 2.27 -9.08
CA ARG A 10 9.56 3.16 -8.91
C ARG A 10 9.91 4.44 -8.18
N CYS A 11 10.83 4.42 -7.22
CA CYS A 11 11.30 5.65 -6.57
C CYS A 11 11.87 6.63 -7.60
N VAL A 12 12.73 6.16 -8.50
CA VAL A 12 13.30 6.99 -9.58
C VAL A 12 12.19 7.45 -10.53
N ALA A 13 11.36 6.52 -11.02
CA ALA A 13 10.30 6.84 -11.97
C ALA A 13 9.29 7.87 -11.43
N TYR A 14 9.02 7.87 -10.13
CA TYR A 14 8.11 8.83 -9.50
C TYR A 14 8.76 10.16 -9.13
N GLN A 15 10.08 10.20 -8.90
CA GLN A 15 10.81 11.45 -8.74
C GLN A 15 10.79 12.28 -10.04
N ASP A 16 10.91 11.61 -11.19
CA ASP A 16 10.86 12.25 -12.51
C ASP A 16 9.44 12.65 -12.94
N GLN A 17 8.41 12.08 -12.32
CA GLN A 17 7.01 12.43 -12.58
C GLN A 17 6.58 13.64 -11.75
N THR A 18 6.79 14.84 -12.29
CA THR A 18 6.14 16.10 -11.85
C THR A 18 4.60 16.05 -11.87
N ASN A 19 4.01 14.98 -12.41
CA ASN A 19 2.57 14.80 -12.62
C ASN A 19 1.73 14.45 -11.39
N MET A 20 2.34 14.21 -10.22
CA MET A 20 1.64 14.13 -8.92
C MET A 20 1.87 15.46 -8.17
N SER A 21 1.31 16.55 -8.71
CA SER A 21 1.32 17.84 -8.01
C SER A 21 0.74 17.70 -6.59
N HIS A 22 1.24 18.48 -5.64
CA HIS A 22 0.65 18.64 -4.32
C HIS A 22 -0.86 18.93 -4.38
N ASP A 23 -1.33 19.57 -5.46
CA ASP A 23 -2.73 19.93 -5.69
C ASP A 23 -3.58 18.77 -6.23
N ALA A 24 -2.98 17.62 -6.55
CA ALA A 24 -3.73 16.46 -7.05
C ALA A 24 -4.79 16.04 -6.01
N PRO A 25 -6.07 15.94 -6.40
CA PRO A 25 -7.14 15.47 -5.52
C PRO A 25 -6.86 14.09 -4.94
N ALA A 26 -7.23 13.85 -3.68
CA ALA A 26 -6.91 12.60 -2.97
C ALA A 26 -7.42 11.36 -3.71
N ASN A 27 -8.65 11.39 -4.24
CA ASN A 27 -9.20 10.33 -5.08
C ASN A 27 -8.29 9.98 -6.28
N ARG A 28 -7.75 10.97 -6.99
CA ARG A 28 -6.86 10.76 -8.14
C ARG A 28 -5.54 10.12 -7.73
N VAL A 29 -4.99 10.52 -6.58
CA VAL A 29 -3.76 9.95 -6.03
C VAL A 29 -3.97 8.46 -5.75
N PHE A 30 -5.03 8.13 -5.01
CA PHE A 30 -5.37 6.75 -4.68
C PHE A 30 -5.72 5.91 -5.91
N GLN A 31 -6.48 6.45 -6.86
CA GLN A 31 -6.85 5.73 -8.09
C GLN A 31 -5.63 5.35 -8.94
N ARG A 32 -4.62 6.23 -9.03
CA ARG A 32 -3.37 5.93 -9.75
C ARG A 32 -2.60 4.79 -9.09
N SER A 33 -2.40 4.87 -7.78
CA SER A 33 -1.73 3.78 -7.05
C SER A 33 -2.53 2.49 -7.06
N HIS A 34 -3.86 2.58 -7.03
CA HIS A 34 -4.74 1.42 -7.09
C HIS A 34 -4.60 0.71 -8.45
N ALA A 35 -4.59 1.47 -9.55
CA ALA A 35 -4.38 0.89 -10.88
C ALA A 35 -3.02 0.17 -10.96
N VAL A 36 -1.93 0.81 -10.52
CA VAL A 36 -0.60 0.19 -10.50
C VAL A 36 -0.59 -1.13 -9.74
N VAL A 37 -1.19 -1.17 -8.54
CA VAL A 37 -1.19 -2.38 -7.71
C VAL A 37 -2.00 -3.52 -8.34
N TYR A 38 -3.15 -3.22 -8.94
CA TYR A 38 -4.00 -4.25 -9.54
C TYR A 38 -3.55 -4.67 -10.95
N ASP A 39 -2.82 -3.83 -11.69
CA ASP A 39 -2.18 -4.20 -12.96
C ASP A 39 -1.10 -5.28 -12.75
N GLU A 40 -0.47 -5.32 -11.57
CA GLU A 40 0.59 -6.27 -11.21
C GLU A 40 0.06 -7.57 -10.58
N VAL A 41 -1.26 -7.69 -10.38
CA VAL A 41 -1.91 -8.83 -9.72
C VAL A 41 -3.11 -9.32 -10.56
N GLU A 42 -2.82 -10.08 -11.62
CA GLU A 42 -3.78 -10.51 -12.65
C GLU A 42 -4.98 -11.34 -12.12
N TYR A 43 -4.84 -11.97 -10.96
CA TYR A 43 -5.83 -12.93 -10.43
C TYR A 43 -6.77 -12.34 -9.36
N MET A 44 -6.69 -11.05 -9.05
CA MET A 44 -7.60 -10.38 -8.12
C MET A 44 -8.39 -9.26 -8.80
N MET A 45 -9.71 -9.32 -8.67
CA MET A 45 -10.58 -8.27 -9.17
C MET A 45 -10.75 -7.14 -8.14
N PRO A 46 -10.50 -5.87 -8.51
CA PRO A 46 -10.70 -4.72 -7.62
C PRO A 46 -12.11 -4.63 -7.01
N GLU A 47 -13.13 -5.11 -7.70
CA GLU A 47 -14.52 -5.03 -7.24
C GLU A 47 -14.81 -6.00 -6.09
N HIS A 48 -13.94 -7.01 -5.91
CA HIS A 48 -14.03 -8.09 -4.94
C HIS A 48 -12.76 -8.18 -4.07
N PRO A 49 -12.39 -7.11 -3.36
CA PRO A 49 -11.17 -7.11 -2.57
C PRO A 49 -11.27 -8.09 -1.39
N PRO A 50 -10.14 -8.58 -0.85
CA PRO A 50 -10.12 -9.36 0.38
C PRO A 50 -10.78 -8.60 1.55
N SER A 51 -11.20 -9.33 2.59
CA SER A 51 -11.80 -8.70 3.78
C SER A 51 -10.77 -7.82 4.51
N VAL A 52 -11.24 -6.77 5.19
CA VAL A 52 -10.36 -5.83 5.90
C VAL A 52 -9.55 -6.55 6.98
N GLU A 53 -10.13 -7.55 7.64
CA GLU A 53 -9.44 -8.37 8.65
C GLU A 53 -8.31 -9.16 8.02
N MET A 54 -8.56 -9.79 6.87
CA MET A 54 -7.55 -10.52 6.12
C MET A 54 -6.41 -9.59 5.69
N LEU A 55 -6.75 -8.43 5.13
CA LEU A 55 -5.77 -7.42 4.72
C LEU A 55 -4.92 -6.96 5.90
N ALA A 56 -5.52 -6.66 7.06
CA ALA A 56 -4.81 -6.22 8.24
C ALA A 56 -3.80 -7.27 8.75
N ILE A 57 -4.17 -8.55 8.72
CA ILE A 57 -3.26 -9.65 9.06
C ILE A 57 -2.13 -9.75 8.04
N MET A 58 -2.45 -9.69 6.75
CA MET A 58 -1.47 -9.85 5.67
C MET A 58 -0.48 -8.69 5.61
N VAL A 59 -0.92 -7.44 5.79
CA VAL A 59 0.00 -6.28 5.88
C VAL A 59 1.03 -6.49 6.98
N LYS A 60 0.58 -6.91 8.16
CA LYS A 60 1.44 -7.24 9.30
C LYS A 60 2.46 -8.34 8.92
N GLN A 61 2.00 -9.40 8.27
CA GLN A 61 2.88 -10.50 7.85
C GLN A 61 3.90 -10.09 6.78
N VAL A 62 3.51 -9.26 5.80
CA VAL A 62 4.40 -8.81 4.73
C VAL A 62 5.46 -7.86 5.27
N CYS A 63 5.09 -6.83 6.02
CA CYS A 63 6.03 -5.84 6.55
C CYS A 63 7.09 -6.43 7.51
N TRP A 64 6.76 -7.53 8.19
CA TRP A 64 7.68 -8.24 9.10
C TRP A 64 8.16 -9.60 8.57
N GLY A 65 7.82 -9.94 7.33
CA GLY A 65 8.08 -11.24 6.73
C GLY A 65 9.46 -11.30 6.10
N SER A 66 9.51 -11.39 4.76
CA SER A 66 10.78 -11.53 4.03
C SER A 66 11.66 -10.29 4.23
N MET A 67 12.99 -10.49 4.16
CA MET A 67 13.94 -9.39 4.33
C MET A 67 13.74 -8.26 3.30
N ALA A 68 13.24 -8.58 2.10
CA ALA A 68 12.99 -7.59 1.07
C ALA A 68 11.84 -6.63 1.46
N TYR A 69 10.71 -7.14 1.95
CA TYR A 69 9.58 -6.28 2.36
C TYR A 69 9.84 -5.58 3.68
N LYS A 70 10.60 -6.21 4.58
CA LYS A 70 11.11 -5.55 5.79
C LYS A 70 12.00 -4.36 5.43
N TYR A 71 12.88 -4.50 4.44
CA TYR A 71 13.69 -3.40 3.91
C TYR A 71 12.81 -2.27 3.35
N VAL A 72 11.85 -2.58 2.47
CA VAL A 72 10.93 -1.56 1.92
C VAL A 72 10.18 -0.83 3.04
N PHE A 73 9.69 -1.55 4.05
CA PHE A 73 9.04 -0.93 5.21
C PHE A 73 9.99 -0.03 6.01
N GLN A 74 11.26 -0.42 6.19
CA GLN A 74 12.26 0.43 6.85
C GLN A 74 12.53 1.71 6.06
N GLN A 75 12.57 1.64 4.73
CA GLN A 75 12.72 2.83 3.87
C GLN A 75 11.51 3.77 4.00
N LEU A 76 10.29 3.23 4.13
CA LEU A 76 9.08 4.02 4.41
C LEU A 76 9.19 4.74 5.76
N VAL A 77 9.67 4.04 6.80
CA VAL A 77 9.86 4.61 8.15
C VAL A 77 10.84 5.76 8.11
N GLN A 78 12.05 5.53 7.59
CA GLN A 78 13.09 6.57 7.49
C GLN A 78 12.62 7.77 6.67
N ARG A 79 11.93 7.52 5.55
CA ARG A 79 11.40 8.61 4.72
C ARG A 79 10.33 9.40 5.46
N TYR A 80 9.39 8.73 6.09
CA TYR A 80 8.31 9.38 6.84
C TYR A 80 8.89 10.27 7.95
N GLU A 81 9.83 9.75 8.75
CA GLU A 81 10.54 10.49 9.80
C GLU A 81 11.25 11.72 9.21
N SER A 82 11.93 11.59 8.07
CA SER A 82 12.59 12.72 7.40
C SER A 82 11.62 13.83 6.96
N LEU A 83 10.38 13.49 6.64
CA LEU A 83 9.36 14.43 6.17
C LEU A 83 8.64 15.15 7.31
N VAL A 84 8.37 14.45 8.41
CA VAL A 84 7.68 15.04 9.58
C VAL A 84 8.63 15.75 10.54
N GLY A 85 9.92 15.44 10.49
CA GLY A 85 10.93 15.98 11.39
C GLY A 85 10.94 15.31 12.75
N ASP A 86 11.56 15.96 13.74
CA ASP A 86 11.92 15.40 15.05
C ASP A 86 10.73 15.29 16.05
N ILE A 87 9.58 14.83 15.55
CA ILE A 87 8.32 14.73 16.33
C ILE A 87 8.28 13.43 17.17
N GLY A 88 9.32 12.58 17.10
CA GLY A 88 9.39 11.35 17.89
C GLY A 88 8.27 10.35 17.57
N VAL A 89 7.86 10.26 16.30
CA VAL A 89 6.81 9.32 15.87
C VAL A 89 7.37 7.90 15.88
N SER A 90 6.77 7.00 16.66
CA SER A 90 7.26 5.63 16.77
C SER A 90 6.97 4.80 15.51
N THR A 91 7.80 3.78 15.26
CA THR A 91 7.61 2.82 14.17
C THR A 91 6.23 2.15 14.20
N GLN A 92 5.64 1.93 15.38
CA GLN A 92 4.29 1.36 15.49
C GLN A 92 3.21 2.29 14.93
N VAL A 93 3.34 3.60 15.15
CA VAL A 93 2.42 4.60 14.61
C VAL A 93 2.57 4.69 13.08
N ILE A 94 3.81 4.67 12.58
CA ILE A 94 4.08 4.64 11.14
C ILE A 94 3.50 3.37 10.50
N PHE A 95 3.67 2.21 11.14
CA PHE A 95 3.05 0.96 10.70
C PHE A 95 1.52 1.09 10.59
N TYR A 96 0.88 1.73 11.57
CA TYR A 96 -0.56 1.98 11.53
C TYR A 96 -0.97 2.86 10.33
N TYR A 97 -0.20 3.89 10.02
CA TYR A 97 -0.45 4.74 8.84
C TYR A 97 -0.25 3.99 7.52
N VAL A 98 0.84 3.22 7.42
CA VAL A 98 1.13 2.36 6.27
C VAL A 98 0.00 1.34 6.07
N SER A 99 -0.42 0.66 7.13
CA SER A 99 -1.49 -0.34 7.09
C SER A 99 -2.83 0.25 6.65
N ASN A 100 -3.24 1.38 7.24
CA ASN A 100 -4.48 2.05 6.81
C ASN A 100 -4.42 2.51 5.35
N THR A 101 -3.25 2.98 4.90
CA THR A 101 -3.06 3.43 3.52
C THR A 101 -3.18 2.26 2.55
N ILE A 102 -2.51 1.13 2.82
CA ILE A 102 -2.61 -0.09 2.00
C ILE A 102 -4.05 -0.62 2.00
N ILE A 103 -4.68 -0.77 3.15
CA ILE A 103 -6.06 -1.27 3.21
C ILE A 103 -6.99 -0.37 2.40
N SER A 104 -6.91 0.94 2.60
CA SER A 104 -7.75 1.92 1.89
C SER A 104 -7.48 1.96 0.39
N LEU A 105 -6.23 1.72 0.01
CA LEU A 105 -5.84 1.54 -1.38
C LEU A 105 -6.50 0.29 -1.96
N LEU A 106 -6.38 -0.85 -1.29
CA LEU A 106 -6.85 -2.14 -1.80
C LEU A 106 -8.38 -2.26 -1.81
N VAL A 107 -9.08 -1.63 -0.87
CA VAL A 107 -10.55 -1.58 -0.82
C VAL A 107 -11.12 -0.32 -1.47
N LEU A 108 -10.29 0.47 -2.17
CA LEU A 108 -10.70 1.74 -2.78
C LEU A 108 -11.95 1.56 -3.63
N ARG A 109 -11.99 0.48 -4.41
CA ARG A 109 -13.17 0.05 -5.15
C ARG A 109 -13.79 -1.16 -4.45
N ARG A 110 -15.10 -1.15 -4.27
CA ARG A 110 -15.85 -2.32 -3.78
C ARG A 110 -17.24 -2.30 -4.36
N ARG A 111 -17.64 -3.37 -5.06
CA ARG A 111 -18.97 -3.47 -5.68
C ARG A 111 -19.34 -2.22 -6.51
N ASN A 112 -18.39 -1.70 -7.29
CA ASN A 112 -18.52 -0.48 -8.10
C ASN A 112 -18.70 0.85 -7.33
N SER A 113 -18.57 0.84 -6.00
CA SER A 113 -18.47 2.06 -5.20
C SER A 113 -17.02 2.40 -4.89
N LEU A 114 -16.71 3.70 -4.81
CA LEU A 114 -15.42 4.20 -4.37
C LEU A 114 -15.45 4.56 -2.88
N LEU A 115 -14.32 4.43 -2.19
CA LEU A 115 -14.15 4.93 -0.84
C LEU A 115 -14.37 6.45 -0.81
N SER A 116 -15.00 6.94 0.27
CA SER A 116 -15.33 8.37 0.41
C SER A 116 -14.08 9.25 0.30
N ASN A 117 -14.18 10.32 -0.48
CA ASN A 117 -13.09 11.27 -0.68
C ASN A 117 -12.64 11.90 0.65
N GLU A 118 -13.54 12.09 1.63
CA GLU A 118 -13.17 12.59 2.96
C GLU A 118 -12.23 11.65 3.71
N ILE A 119 -12.44 10.33 3.56
CA ILE A 119 -11.57 9.31 4.15
C ILE A 119 -10.20 9.35 3.47
N LEU A 120 -10.19 9.43 2.14
CA LEU A 120 -8.95 9.51 1.35
C LEU A 120 -8.13 10.76 1.70
N ILE A 121 -8.79 11.92 1.87
CA ILE A 121 -8.14 13.15 2.31
C ILE A 121 -7.48 12.96 3.69
N LYS A 122 -8.20 12.40 4.66
CA LYS A 122 -7.68 12.17 6.01
C LYS A 122 -6.47 11.23 6.03
N ILE A 123 -6.50 10.18 5.21
CA ILE A 123 -5.37 9.25 5.09
C ILE A 123 -4.18 9.98 4.46
N LEU A 124 -4.41 10.71 3.37
CA LEU A 124 -3.36 11.41 2.64
C LEU A 124 -2.70 12.53 3.45
N GLN A 125 -3.45 13.16 4.36
CA GLN A 125 -2.91 14.13 5.33
C GLN A 125 -2.03 13.46 6.39
N ARG A 126 -2.32 12.21 6.77
CA ARG A 126 -1.54 11.46 7.76
C ARG A 126 -0.34 10.75 7.14
N PHE A 127 -0.44 10.33 5.89
CA PHE A 127 0.59 9.62 5.16
C PHE A 127 0.64 10.11 3.73
N ASN A 128 1.69 10.87 3.39
CA ASN A 128 1.76 11.59 2.13
C ASN A 128 2.10 10.66 0.95
N LEU A 129 1.08 9.99 0.40
CA LEU A 129 1.20 9.14 -0.80
C LEU A 129 1.57 9.91 -2.08
N ARG A 130 1.74 11.24 -2.02
CA ARG A 130 2.32 12.03 -3.12
C ARG A 130 3.85 11.99 -3.12
N ASP A 131 4.47 11.69 -1.97
CA ASP A 131 5.92 11.49 -1.91
C ASP A 131 6.30 10.22 -2.68
N ALA A 132 7.31 10.32 -3.54
CA ALA A 132 7.71 9.26 -4.46
C ALA A 132 8.09 7.96 -3.72
N THR A 133 8.90 8.08 -2.66
CA THR A 133 9.37 6.93 -1.88
C THR A 133 8.24 6.32 -1.06
N LEU A 134 7.40 7.16 -0.43
CA LEU A 134 6.24 6.66 0.31
C LEU A 134 5.26 5.93 -0.61
N ARG A 135 5.00 6.48 -1.80
CA ARG A 135 4.12 5.87 -2.80
C ARG A 135 4.66 4.54 -3.31
N ALA A 136 5.93 4.51 -3.75
CA ALA A 136 6.56 3.30 -4.28
C ALA A 136 6.54 2.17 -3.25
N GLY A 137 6.88 2.45 -1.99
CA GLY A 137 6.88 1.43 -0.94
C GLY A 137 5.47 0.93 -0.59
N ILE A 138 4.46 1.81 -0.57
CA ILE A 138 3.07 1.39 -0.37
C ILE A 138 2.60 0.46 -1.48
N GLU A 139 2.86 0.79 -2.74
CA GLU A 139 2.42 -0.02 -3.88
C GLU A 139 3.09 -1.40 -3.87
N VAL A 140 4.41 -1.47 -3.65
CA VAL A 140 5.16 -2.74 -3.58
C VAL A 140 4.66 -3.64 -2.44
N ILE A 141 4.39 -3.07 -1.26
CA ILE A 141 3.84 -3.85 -0.14
C ILE A 141 2.39 -4.28 -0.44
N ALA A 142 1.57 -3.39 -1.01
CA ALA A 142 0.17 -3.67 -1.32
C ALA A 142 0.01 -4.80 -2.34
N GLU A 143 0.87 -4.85 -3.37
CA GLU A 143 0.92 -5.96 -4.32
C GLU A 143 1.13 -7.28 -3.61
N GLU A 144 2.18 -7.38 -2.79
CA GLU A 144 2.48 -8.61 -2.06
C GLU A 144 1.35 -8.99 -1.11
N VAL A 145 0.73 -8.02 -0.44
CA VAL A 145 -0.44 -8.26 0.42
C VAL A 145 -1.57 -8.90 -0.37
N LEU A 146 -1.87 -8.43 -1.58
CA LEU A 146 -2.85 -9.08 -2.46
C LEU A 146 -2.39 -10.50 -2.84
N ARG A 147 -1.12 -10.68 -3.26
CA ARG A 147 -0.61 -12.02 -3.63
C ARG A 147 -0.79 -13.02 -2.49
N GLN A 148 -0.43 -12.63 -1.27
CA GLN A 148 -0.54 -13.48 -0.09
C GLN A 148 -1.99 -13.74 0.34
N CYS A 149 -2.89 -12.76 0.16
CA CYS A 149 -4.32 -12.99 0.34
C CYS A 149 -4.84 -14.09 -0.59
N PHE A 150 -4.44 -14.06 -1.86
CA PHE A 150 -4.87 -15.06 -2.85
C PHE A 150 -4.36 -16.45 -2.46
N ILE A 151 -3.05 -16.58 -2.22
CA ILE A 151 -2.43 -17.84 -1.83
C ILE A 151 -3.11 -18.41 -0.58
N SER A 152 -3.35 -17.59 0.44
CA SER A 152 -4.00 -18.01 1.67
C SER A 152 -5.45 -18.46 1.45
N SER A 153 -6.19 -17.81 0.54
CA SER A 153 -7.56 -18.20 0.19
C SER A 153 -7.62 -19.55 -0.55
N THR A 154 -6.64 -19.83 -1.41
CA THR A 154 -6.52 -21.10 -2.15
C THR A 154 -6.05 -22.27 -1.28
N LYS A 155 -5.39 -21.98 -0.16
CA LYS A 155 -4.91 -22.97 0.82
C LYS A 155 -5.94 -23.41 1.86
N LYS A 156 -7.18 -22.91 1.83
CA LYS A 156 -8.24 -23.45 2.70
C LYS A 156 -8.39 -24.96 2.44
N PRO A 157 -8.45 -25.82 3.48
CA PRO A 157 -8.62 -27.25 3.28
C PRO A 157 -9.94 -27.52 2.56
N ARG A 158 -9.96 -28.51 1.67
CA ARG A 158 -11.21 -29.19 1.33
C ARG A 158 -11.85 -29.62 2.65
N GLU A 159 -12.98 -29.04 3.01
CA GLU A 159 -13.82 -29.58 4.07
C GLU A 159 -14.12 -31.02 3.68
N GLU A 160 -13.55 -31.97 4.42
CA GLU A 160 -13.87 -33.39 4.33
C GLU A 160 -15.37 -33.51 4.66
N LYS A 161 -16.11 -34.12 3.74
CA LYS A 161 -17.53 -34.45 3.89
C LYS A 161 -17.74 -35.55 4.92
#